data_AF-A0AAV0WWR8-F1
#
_entry.id   AF-A0AAV0WWR8-F1
#
_cell.length_a   1.000
_cell.length_b   1.000
_cell.length_c   1.000
_cell.angle_alpha   90.00
_cell.angle_beta   90.00
_cell.angle_gamma   90.00
#
_symmetry.space_group_name_H-M   'P 1'
#
loop_
_entity.id
_entity.type
_entity.pdbx_description
1 polymer ?
#
loop_
_entity_poly.entity_id
_entity_poly.type
_entity_poly.pdbx_seq_one_letter_code
_entity_poly.pdbx_strand_id
1 'polypeptide(L)'
;MCLQFKRTRKQPNRYENFVVLEKTGEENEGECNIGTEEEYWRRVAYYRIIDTLIINLKSRFSTESLLLATSIDSFLKMDLKNSEYFINQYQENCENLKIFF
;
A
#
# COMPACT_ATOMS: atom_id res chain seq x y z
N MET A 1 -7.10 -28.46 -33.00
CA MET A 1 -5.81 -27.85 -32.62
C MET A 1 -6.06 -26.85 -31.51
N CYS A 2 -5.55 -27.11 -30.30
CA CYS A 2 -5.70 -26.21 -29.15
C CYS A 2 -4.61 -25.14 -29.18
N LEU A 3 -4.99 -23.86 -29.24
CA LEU A 3 -4.07 -22.73 -29.07
C LEU A 3 -3.82 -22.52 -27.57
N GLN A 4 -2.64 -22.90 -27.09
CA GLN A 4 -2.17 -22.58 -25.74
C GLN A 4 -1.77 -21.10 -25.68
N PHE A 5 -2.61 -20.26 -25.06
CA PHE A 5 -2.18 -18.93 -24.63
C PHE A 5 -1.28 -19.06 -23.40
N LYS A 6 0.04 -19.04 -23.62
CA LYS A 6 1.04 -18.92 -22.56
C LYS A 6 0.85 -17.55 -21.89
N ARG A 7 0.46 -17.53 -20.61
CA ARG A 7 0.38 -16.28 -19.83
C ARG A 7 1.79 -15.68 -19.71
N THR A 8 2.04 -14.55 -20.37
CA THR A 8 3.23 -13.73 -20.16
C THR A 8 3.01 -12.86 -18.93
N ARG A 9 3.75 -13.14 -17.86
CA ARG A 9 3.69 -12.38 -16.61
C ARG A 9 4.34 -11.01 -16.85
N LYS A 10 3.54 -9.95 -17.01
CA LYS A 10 4.07 -8.58 -16.95
C LYS A 10 4.38 -8.27 -15.50
N GLN A 11 5.63 -7.90 -15.20
CA GLN A 11 5.99 -7.41 -13.87
C GLN A 11 5.19 -6.13 -13.58
N PRO A 12 4.76 -5.91 -12.32
CA PRO A 12 4.09 -4.66 -11.96
C PRO A 12 5.07 -3.49 -12.16
N ASN A 13 4.65 -2.46 -12.90
CA ASN A 13 5.40 -1.22 -13.18
C ASN A 13 5.72 -0.36 -11.94
N ARG A 14 5.49 -0.86 -10.72
CA ARG A 14 5.51 -0.06 -9.49
C ARG A 14 6.66 -0.47 -8.57
N TYR A 15 7.88 -0.40 -9.10
CA TYR A 15 9.11 -0.43 -8.31
C TYR A 15 10.07 0.67 -8.83
N GLU A 16 9.65 1.93 -8.76
CA GLU A 16 10.47 3.06 -9.22
C GLU A 16 11.60 3.44 -8.24
N ASN A 17 11.76 2.76 -7.11
CA ASN A 17 12.79 3.11 -6.12
C ASN A 17 13.45 1.85 -5.55
N PHE A 18 14.27 1.17 -6.33
CA PHE A 18 15.33 0.34 -5.76
C PHE A 18 16.64 1.11 -5.87
N VAL A 19 17.25 1.42 -4.72
CA VAL A 19 18.63 1.92 -4.71
C VAL A 19 19.52 0.71 -4.95
N VAL A 20 20.07 0.62 -6.17
CA VAL A 20 21.14 -0.31 -6.49
C VAL A 20 22.35 0.10 -5.64
N LEU A 21 22.65 -0.68 -4.60
CA LEU A 21 23.95 -0.59 -3.93
C LEU A 21 24.93 -1.46 -4.71
N GLU A 22 25.47 -0.93 -5.79
CA GLU A 22 26.66 -1.47 -6.44
C GLU A 22 27.84 -1.27 -5.49
N LYS A 23 28.30 -2.37 -4.86
CA LYS A 23 29.63 -2.41 -4.27
C LYS A 23 30.63 -2.65 -5.40
N THR A 24 31.22 -1.57 -5.89
CA THR A 24 32.49 -1.62 -6.63
C THR A 24 33.40 -0.57 -5.99
N GLY A 25 34.55 -1.03 -5.50
CA GLY A 25 35.35 -0.33 -4.51
C GLY A 25 35.92 1.00 -4.98
N GLU A 26 35.89 1.98 -4.10
CA GLU A 26 37.03 2.82 -3.74
C GLU A 26 36.66 3.55 -2.44
N GLU A 27 37.60 3.60 -1.51
CA GLU A 27 37.46 4.18 -0.18
C GLU A 27 37.09 5.66 -0.31
N ASN A 28 35.84 6.01 0.01
CA ASN A 28 35.49 7.39 0.31
C ASN A 28 35.04 7.42 1.76
N GLU A 29 35.95 7.92 2.61
CA GLU A 29 35.73 8.41 3.96
C GLU A 29 34.73 9.58 3.93
N GLY A 30 33.48 9.28 3.62
CA GLY A 30 32.37 10.10 4.09
C GLY A 30 32.09 9.61 5.50
N GLU A 31 32.54 10.36 6.51
CA GLU A 31 32.22 10.18 7.92
C GLU A 31 30.69 10.08 8.12
N CYS A 32 30.13 8.91 7.87
CA CYS A 32 29.00 8.44 8.60
C CYS A 32 29.57 8.22 9.99
N ASN A 33 29.14 8.97 11.00
CA ASN A 33 29.33 8.54 12.38
C ASN A 33 28.84 7.10 12.43
N ILE A 34 29.77 6.13 12.45
CA ILE A 34 29.44 4.72 12.49
C ILE A 34 28.96 4.49 13.92
N GLY A 35 27.69 4.82 14.12
CA GLY A 35 26.88 4.12 15.09
C GLY A 35 27.13 2.63 14.91
N THR A 36 27.15 1.89 16.02
CA THR A 36 27.34 0.44 16.04
C THR A 36 26.56 -0.25 14.91
N GLU A 37 27.00 -1.43 14.46
CA GLU A 37 26.28 -2.22 13.45
C GLU A 37 24.76 -2.30 13.72
N GLU A 38 24.39 -2.36 14.99
CA GLU A 38 23.02 -2.29 15.48
C GLU A 38 22.28 -1.01 15.08
N GLU A 39 22.90 0.16 15.16
CA GLU A 39 22.31 1.45 14.77
C GLU A 39 22.08 1.54 13.26
N TYR A 40 22.98 0.97 12.46
CA TYR A 40 22.82 0.88 11.01
C TYR A 40 21.57 0.05 10.66
N TRP A 41 21.47 -1.18 11.17
CA TRP A 41 20.31 -2.05 10.92
C TRP A 41 19.01 -1.48 11.46
N ARG A 42 19.06 -0.76 12.58
CA ARG A 42 17.91 -0.04 13.16
C ARG A 42 17.34 0.99 12.19
N ARG A 43 18.18 1.82 11.59
CA ARG A 43 17.74 2.84 10.63
C ARG A 43 17.33 2.23 9.29
N VAL A 44 18.10 1.29 8.77
CA VAL A 44 17.92 0.79 7.39
C VAL A 44 16.76 -0.20 7.29
N ALA A 45 16.58 -1.08 8.27
CA ALA A 45 15.57 -2.14 8.21
C ALA A 45 14.44 -1.91 9.21
N TYR A 46 14.75 -1.81 10.51
CA TYR A 46 13.72 -1.86 11.55
C TYR A 46 12.77 -0.67 11.50
N TYR A 47 13.27 0.57 11.40
CA TYR A 47 12.40 1.74 11.31
C TYR A 47 11.54 1.74 10.05
N ARG A 48 12.07 1.33 8.89
CA ARG A 48 11.26 1.21 7.66
C ARG A 48 10.10 0.23 7.82
N ILE A 49 10.35 -0.92 8.45
CA ILE A 49 9.31 -1.91 8.73
C ILE A 49 8.26 -1.32 9.67
N ILE A 50 8.69 -0.68 10.76
CA ILE A 50 7.80 -0.07 11.76
C ILE A 50 6.96 1.05 11.12
N ASP A 51 7.57 1.94 10.35
CA ASP A 51 6.88 3.03 9.66
C ASP A 51 5.83 2.49 8.70
N THR A 52 6.16 1.44 7.94
CA THR A 52 5.23 0.77 7.03
C THR A 52 4.05 0.18 7.79
N LEU A 53 4.30 -0.47 8.94
CA LEU A 53 3.24 -0.99 9.79
C LEU A 53 2.35 0.15 10.31
N ILE A 54 2.93 1.24 10.80
CA ILE A 54 2.19 2.40 11.31
C ILE A 54 1.30 3.01 10.22
N ILE A 55 1.84 3.21 9.01
CA ILE A 55 1.09 3.77 7.88
C ILE A 55 -0.10 2.87 7.53
N ASN A 56 0.13 1.56 7.42
CA ASN A 56 -0.93 0.61 7.09
C ASN A 56 -1.98 0.50 8.21
N LEU A 57 -1.58 0.53 9.48
CA LEU A 57 -2.50 0.52 10.61
C LEU A 57 -3.34 1.80 10.65
N LYS A 58 -2.74 2.98 10.42
CA LYS A 58 -3.47 4.25 10.33
C LYS A 58 -4.51 4.23 9.21
N SER A 59 -4.16 3.68 8.06
CA SER A 59 -5.08 3.53 6.93
C SER A 59 -6.21 2.54 7.25
N ARG A 60 -5.88 1.37 7.81
CA ARG A 60 -6.85 0.30 8.11
C ARG A 60 -7.81 0.65 9.24
N PHE A 61 -7.34 1.40 10.24
CA PHE A 61 -8.13 1.83 11.40
C PHE A 61 -8.48 3.32 11.33
N SER A 62 -8.58 3.87 10.12
CA SER A 62 -9.02 5.24 9.93
C SER A 62 -10.49 5.39 10.30
N THR A 63 -10.89 6.61 10.62
CA THR A 63 -12.30 6.98 10.85
C THR A 63 -13.16 6.68 9.62
N GLU A 64 -12.64 6.93 8.43
CA GLU A 64 -13.29 6.60 7.15
C GLU A 64 -13.50 5.09 6.99
N SER A 65 -12.47 4.27 7.26
CA SER A 65 -12.60 2.82 7.18
C SER A 65 -13.60 2.27 8.19
N LEU A 66 -13.64 2.85 9.40
CA LEU A 66 -14.62 2.47 10.41
C LEU A 66 -16.04 2.84 9.97
N LEU A 67 -16.23 4.08 9.49
CA LEU A 67 -17.52 4.57 8.99
C LEU A 67 -18.04 3.70 7.82
N LEU A 68 -17.16 3.36 6.88
CA LEU A 68 -17.47 2.47 5.77
C LEU A 68 -17.87 1.07 6.27
N ALA A 69 -17.11 0.49 7.21
CA ALA A 69 -17.45 -0.81 7.78
C ALA A 69 -18.81 -0.80 8.49
N THR A 70 -19.10 0.23 9.28
CA THR A 70 -20.38 0.36 10.00
C THR A 70 -21.57 0.60 9.07
N SER A 71 -21.37 1.34 7.99
CA SER A 71 -22.43 1.57 6.99
C SER A 71 -22.69 0.32 6.14
N ILE A 72 -21.67 -0.48 5.83
CA ILE A 72 -21.83 -1.81 5.22
C ILE A 72 -22.60 -2.76 6.14
N ASP A 73 -22.26 -2.80 7.43
CA ASP A 73 -23.00 -3.63 8.40
C ASP A 73 -24.48 -3.20 8.49
N SER A 74 -24.74 -1.89 8.47
CA SER A 74 -26.10 -1.34 8.42
C SER A 74 -26.84 -1.71 7.13
N PHE A 75 -26.14 -1.69 5.99
CA PHE A 75 -26.67 -2.12 4.70
C PHE A 75 -27.11 -3.59 4.73
N LEU A 76 -26.26 -4.47 5.30
CA LEU A 76 -26.59 -5.90 5.44
C LEU A 76 -27.80 -6.15 6.37
N LYS A 77 -28.04 -5.22 7.30
CA LYS A 77 -29.22 -5.22 8.18
C LYS A 77 -30.45 -4.56 7.56
N MET A 78 -30.37 -4.10 6.30
CA MET A 78 -31.42 -3.37 5.58
C MET A 78 -31.81 -2.04 6.25
N ASP A 79 -30.90 -1.43 7.01
CA ASP A 79 -31.08 -0.07 7.55
C ASP A 79 -30.62 0.97 6.53
N LEU A 80 -31.59 1.44 5.74
CA LEU A 80 -31.34 2.33 4.61
C LEU A 80 -30.66 3.64 5.04
N LYS A 81 -31.06 4.21 6.18
CA LYS A 81 -30.55 5.50 6.66
C LYS A 81 -29.07 5.42 7.00
N ASN A 82 -28.66 4.41 7.76
CA ASN A 82 -27.26 4.27 8.18
C ASN A 82 -26.37 3.65 7.08
N SER A 83 -26.96 3.05 6.06
CA SER A 83 -26.25 2.51 4.90
C SER A 83 -25.90 3.54 3.81
N GLU A 84 -26.47 4.75 3.86
CA GLU A 84 -26.33 5.78 2.82
C GLU A 84 -24.88 6.08 2.46
N TYR A 85 -23.99 6.18 3.46
CA TYR A 85 -22.57 6.45 3.23
C TYR A 85 -21.91 5.42 2.30
N PHE A 86 -22.19 4.14 2.51
CA PHE A 86 -21.68 3.07 1.66
C PHE A 86 -22.28 3.12 0.25
N ILE A 87 -23.60 3.35 0.13
CA ILE A 87 -24.29 3.40 -1.16
C ILE A 87 -23.73 4.53 -2.04
N ASN A 88 -23.56 5.72 -1.47
CA ASN A 88 -23.04 6.89 -2.19
C ASN A 88 -21.59 6.65 -2.64
N GLN A 89 -20.73 6.15 -1.74
CA GLN A 89 -19.34 5.80 -2.07
C GLN A 89 -19.26 4.74 -3.17
N TYR A 90 -20.13 3.73 -3.14
CA TYR A 90 -20.16 2.70 -4.18
C TYR A 90 -20.61 3.27 -5.53
N GLN A 91 -21.62 4.13 -5.54
CA GLN A 91 -22.13 4.79 -6.74
C GLN A 91 -21.06 5.70 -7.38
N GLU A 92 -20.40 6.55 -6.60
CA GLU A 92 -19.32 7.42 -7.08
C GLU A 92 -18.19 6.61 -7.72
N ASN A 93 -17.78 5.51 -7.08
CA ASN A 93 -16.75 4.63 -7.63
C ASN A 93 -17.19 3.96 -8.95
N CYS A 94 -18.46 3.58 -9.08
CA CYS A 94 -19.00 3.05 -10.32
C CYS A 94 -19.06 4.09 -11.44
N GLU A 95 -19.36 5.35 -11.14
CA GLU A 95 -19.38 6.45 -12.11
C GLU A 95 -17.97 6.81 -12.58
N ASN A 96 -17.01 6.85 -11.66
CA ASN A 96 -15.60 7.09 -12.00
C ASN A 96 -15.04 6.00 -12.92
N LEU A 97 -15.42 4.73 -12.72
CA LEU A 97 -15.00 3.65 -13.61
C LEU A 97 -15.59 3.78 -15.03
N LYS A 98 -16.79 4.37 -15.20
CA LYS A 98 -17.38 4.60 -16.53
C LYS A 98 -16.66 5.67 -17.36
N ILE A 99 -15.82 6.51 -16.74
CA ILE A 99 -15.04 7.54 -17.44
C ILE A 99 -13.75 6.95 -18.04
N PHE A 100 -13.30 5.80 -17.54
CA PHE A 100 -12.06 5.14 -17.98
C PHE A 100 -12.28 4.01 -19.01
N PHE A 101 -13.53 3.74 -19.43
CA PHE A 101 -13.90 2.76 -20.47
C PHE A 101 -14.72 3.44 -21.56
#